data_AF-A0A8J5PRC5-F1
#
_entry.id   AF-A0A8J5PRC5-F1
#
_cell.length_a   1.000
_cell.length_b   1.000
_cell.length_c   1.000
_cell.angle_alpha   90.00
_cell.angle_beta   90.00
_cell.angle_gamma   90.00
#
_symmetry.space_group_name_H-M   'P 1'
#
loop_
_entity.id
_entity.type
_entity.pdbx_description
1 polymer ?
#
loop_
_entity_poly.entity_id
_entity_poly.type
_entity_poly.pdbx_seq_one_letter_code
_entity_poly.pdbx_strand_id
1 'polypeptide(L)'
;MEGNASKPGAEGGHGAVWETLKTMDYLFVKFKQAAEETQFEEPSHFKSGIDCGWAKLEDYYIKTDRTPIYRAALALHPSYGYDYFERHWKNAMDRPQWYSDMQSAVGSLFDEYVRQAEVETQAQAGLLEDEADEIEADVNDYSSFGKRHGQFTPKISTLQTLLNGGTDINWNQTSQ
;
A
#
# COMPACT_ATOMS: atom_id res chain seq x y z
N MET A 1 -12.47 1.85 -2.09
CA MET A 1 -13.80 1.54 -2.66
C MET A 1 -14.59 2.84 -2.69
N GLU A 2 -14.55 3.56 -3.81
CA GLU A 2 -15.50 4.65 -4.09
C GLU A 2 -16.67 4.04 -4.85
N GLY A 3 -17.89 4.27 -4.38
CA GLY A 3 -19.11 3.74 -4.99
C GLY A 3 -19.31 4.33 -6.39
N ASN A 4 -19.46 3.48 -7.40
CA ASN A 4 -19.77 3.87 -8.77
C ASN A 4 -21.24 4.30 -8.94
N ALA A 5 -21.65 5.30 -8.15
CA ALA A 5 -23.02 5.81 -8.03
C ALA A 5 -23.34 6.95 -9.02
N SER A 6 -22.60 7.05 -10.12
CA SER A 6 -22.77 8.12 -11.12
C SER A 6 -23.84 7.82 -12.18
N LYS A 7 -24.63 6.75 -12.02
CA LYS A 7 -25.72 6.40 -12.95
C LYS A 7 -27.08 6.87 -12.39
N PRO A 8 -27.98 7.40 -13.23
CA PRO A 8 -29.33 7.75 -12.79
C PRO A 8 -30.03 6.51 -12.22
N GLY A 9 -30.46 6.56 -10.96
CA GLY A 9 -31.12 5.45 -10.25
C GLY A 9 -30.22 4.58 -9.36
N ALA A 10 -28.93 4.90 -9.21
CA ALA A 10 -28.05 4.26 -8.23
C ALA A 10 -27.61 5.27 -7.16
N GLU A 11 -28.38 5.36 -6.08
CA GLU A 11 -28.05 6.20 -4.93
C GLU A 11 -27.05 5.46 -4.04
N GLY A 12 -25.78 5.88 -4.05
CA GLY A 12 -24.71 5.20 -3.30
C GLY A 12 -23.42 6.01 -3.14
N GLY A 13 -23.48 7.33 -3.35
CA GLY A 13 -22.32 8.22 -3.23
C GLY A 13 -22.02 8.68 -1.79
N HIS A 14 -22.75 8.16 -0.81
CA HIS A 14 -22.69 8.57 0.59
C HIS A 14 -22.34 7.39 1.50
N GLY A 15 -21.72 7.69 2.64
CA GLY A 15 -21.26 6.70 3.61
C GLY A 15 -19.76 6.42 3.53
N ALA A 16 -18.99 7.26 2.82
CA ALA A 16 -17.55 7.16 2.83
C ALA A 16 -17.00 7.59 4.20
N VAL A 17 -15.97 6.90 4.68
CA VAL A 17 -15.39 7.14 6.02
C VAL A 17 -14.94 8.59 6.19
N TRP A 18 -14.43 9.22 5.13
CA TRP A 18 -14.00 10.61 5.15
C TRP A 18 -15.15 11.62 5.33
N GLU A 19 -16.40 11.26 4.96
CA GLU A 19 -17.58 12.12 5.14
C GLU A 19 -17.96 12.26 6.62
N THR A 20 -17.65 11.25 7.44
CA THR A 20 -17.98 11.25 8.87
C THR A 20 -17.35 12.43 9.61
N LEU A 21 -16.02 12.60 9.50
CA LEU A 21 -15.31 13.71 10.15
C LEU A 21 -15.79 15.06 9.62
N LYS A 22 -15.97 15.19 8.31
CA LYS A 22 -16.50 16.43 7.73
C LYS A 22 -17.87 16.81 8.26
N THR A 23 -18.76 15.84 8.41
CA THR A 23 -20.10 16.07 8.95
C THR A 23 -20.01 16.50 10.41
N MET A 24 -19.14 15.86 11.19
CA MET A 24 -18.89 16.24 12.58
C MET A 24 -18.29 17.66 12.69
N ASP A 25 -17.33 18.02 11.86
CA ASP A 25 -16.73 19.37 11.84
C ASP A 25 -17.79 20.44 11.53
N TYR A 26 -18.65 20.15 10.56
CA TYR A 26 -19.76 21.03 10.21
C TYR A 26 -20.70 21.24 11.41
N LEU A 27 -21.09 20.16 12.10
CA LEU A 27 -21.92 20.26 13.30
C LEU A 27 -21.24 21.05 14.41
N PHE A 28 -19.93 20.89 14.60
CA PHE A 28 -19.16 21.63 15.61
C PHE A 28 -19.27 23.14 15.37
N VAL A 29 -19.01 23.56 14.13
CA VAL A 29 -19.11 24.98 13.75
C VAL A 29 -20.53 25.50 13.95
N LYS A 30 -21.56 24.69 13.62
CA LYS A 30 -22.96 25.09 13.80
C LYS A 30 -23.38 25.20 15.25
N PHE A 31 -22.94 24.29 16.13
CA PHE A 31 -23.21 24.42 17.55
C PHE A 31 -22.47 25.62 18.16
N LYS A 32 -21.24 25.89 17.74
CA LYS A 32 -20.49 27.09 18.17
C LYS A 32 -21.24 28.36 17.80
N GLN A 33 -21.65 28.45 16.53
CA GLN A 33 -22.43 29.58 16.02
C GLN A 33 -23.75 29.74 16.79
N ALA A 34 -24.50 28.66 17.00
CA ALA A 34 -25.77 28.71 17.73
C ALA A 34 -25.59 29.11 19.21
N ALA A 35 -24.51 28.67 19.85
CA ALA A 35 -24.16 29.07 21.21
C ALA A 35 -23.83 30.57 21.28
N GLU A 36 -23.10 31.10 20.29
CA GLU A 36 -22.80 32.54 20.18
C GLU A 36 -24.06 33.38 19.93
N GLU A 37 -24.94 32.93 19.04
CA GLU A 37 -26.20 33.65 18.72
C GLU A 37 -27.14 33.72 19.92
N THR A 38 -27.20 32.65 20.73
CA THR A 38 -28.12 32.55 21.89
C THR A 38 -27.47 32.98 23.21
N GLN A 39 -26.24 33.50 23.19
CA GLN A 39 -25.45 33.73 24.41
C GLN A 39 -26.16 34.65 25.43
N PHE A 40 -26.85 35.69 24.94
CA PHE A 40 -27.56 36.68 25.76
C PHE A 40 -29.05 36.38 25.96
N GLU A 41 -29.54 35.27 25.41
CA GLU A 41 -30.91 34.83 25.59
C GLU A 41 -31.10 34.13 26.93
N GLU A 42 -32.32 34.19 27.46
CA GLU A 42 -32.72 33.45 28.66
C GLU A 42 -32.53 31.94 28.49
N PRO A 43 -32.24 31.20 29.58
CA PRO A 43 -32.14 29.74 29.54
C PRO A 43 -33.39 29.10 28.91
N SER A 44 -33.16 28.24 27.92
CA SER A 44 -34.24 27.58 27.18
C SER A 44 -33.86 26.14 26.83
N HIS A 45 -34.86 25.33 26.50
CA HIS A 45 -34.63 23.96 26.00
C HIS A 45 -33.75 23.94 24.74
N PHE A 46 -33.78 25.01 23.94
CA PHE A 46 -32.94 25.15 22.77
C PHE A 46 -31.45 25.27 23.16
N LYS A 47 -31.12 26.14 24.13
CA LYS A 47 -29.75 26.27 24.67
C LYS A 47 -29.25 24.95 25.27
N SER A 48 -30.07 24.28 26.08
CA SER A 48 -29.72 22.95 26.59
C SER A 48 -29.53 21.91 25.49
N GLY A 49 -30.29 22.01 24.39
CA GLY A 49 -30.12 21.16 23.20
C GLY A 49 -28.78 21.39 22.51
N ILE A 50 -28.31 22.63 22.41
CA ILE A 50 -26.99 22.98 21.87
C ILE A 50 -25.90 22.38 22.76
N ASP A 51 -25.97 22.56 24.08
CA ASP A 51 -24.98 22.02 25.02
C ASP A 51 -24.91 20.49 24.95
N CYS A 52 -26.06 19.81 24.92
CA CYS A 52 -26.15 18.37 24.77
C CYS A 52 -25.56 17.90 23.42
N GLY A 53 -25.86 18.62 22.33
CA GLY A 53 -25.32 18.35 21.01
C GLY A 53 -23.80 18.49 20.95
N TRP A 54 -23.27 19.56 21.56
CA TRP A 54 -21.84 19.81 21.69
C TRP A 54 -21.14 18.70 22.47
N ALA A 55 -21.62 18.38 23.68
CA ALA A 55 -21.05 17.33 24.51
C ALA A 55 -21.07 15.96 23.79
N LYS A 56 -22.16 15.67 23.07
CA LYS A 56 -22.26 14.45 22.26
C LYS A 56 -21.23 14.44 21.14
N LEU A 57 -20.93 15.59 20.54
CA LEU A 57 -19.96 15.68 19.45
C LEU A 57 -18.53 15.46 19.96
N GLU A 58 -18.18 16.03 21.12
CA GLU A 58 -16.90 15.80 21.78
C GLU A 58 -16.67 14.32 22.10
N ASP A 59 -17.70 13.62 22.61
CA ASP A 59 -17.67 12.17 22.82
C ASP A 59 -17.36 11.38 21.53
N TYR A 60 -17.84 11.87 20.38
CA TYR A 60 -17.61 11.21 19.10
C TYR A 60 -16.22 11.46 18.56
N TYR A 61 -15.63 12.65 18.77
CA TYR A 61 -14.22 12.87 18.43
C TYR A 61 -13.30 11.93 19.22
N ILE A 62 -13.58 11.71 20.51
CA ILE A 62 -12.84 10.72 21.30
C ILE A 62 -12.97 9.31 20.71
N LYS A 63 -14.13 8.95 20.15
CA LYS A 63 -14.32 7.65 19.49
C LYS A 63 -13.58 7.58 18.16
N THR A 64 -13.57 8.63 17.37
CA THR A 64 -12.78 8.66 16.11
C THR A 64 -11.30 8.53 16.40
N ASP A 65 -10.84 9.00 17.56
CA ASP A 65 -9.43 8.95 17.95
C ASP A 65 -8.97 7.56 18.38
N ARG A 66 -9.89 6.62 18.61
CA ARG A 66 -9.56 5.21 18.88
C ARG A 66 -8.91 4.53 17.68
N THR A 67 -9.12 5.06 16.47
CA THR A 67 -8.50 4.53 15.26
C THR A 67 -8.11 5.68 14.31
N PRO A 68 -6.86 5.72 13.83
CA PRO A 68 -6.42 6.79 12.94
C PRO A 68 -7.13 6.78 11.58
N ILE A 69 -7.91 5.74 11.25
CA ILE A 69 -8.55 5.53 9.95
C ILE A 69 -9.41 6.73 9.52
N TYR A 70 -10.20 7.33 10.41
CA TYR A 70 -11.04 8.48 10.05
C TYR A 70 -10.20 9.67 9.57
N ARG A 71 -9.15 9.96 10.33
CA ARG A 71 -8.19 11.04 10.05
C ARG A 71 -7.41 10.75 8.77
N ALA A 72 -6.90 9.53 8.63
CA ALA A 72 -6.14 9.10 7.47
C ALA A 72 -6.99 9.11 6.18
N ALA A 73 -8.24 8.65 6.24
CA ALA A 73 -9.15 8.64 5.08
C ALA A 73 -9.37 10.06 4.53
N LEU A 74 -9.53 11.05 5.41
CA LEU A 74 -9.70 12.44 5.00
C LEU A 74 -8.37 13.09 4.56
N ALA A 75 -7.26 12.75 5.21
CA ALA A 75 -5.93 13.21 4.84
C ALA A 75 -5.45 12.68 3.48
N LEU A 76 -5.88 11.48 3.09
CA LEU A 76 -5.60 10.89 1.78
C LEU A 76 -6.55 11.37 0.68
N HIS A 77 -7.61 12.10 1.02
CA HIS A 77 -8.59 12.56 0.04
C HIS A 77 -7.99 13.67 -0.84
N PRO A 78 -8.00 13.52 -2.18
CA PRO A 78 -7.26 14.39 -3.10
C PRO A 78 -7.70 15.86 -3.06
N SER A 79 -8.97 16.13 -2.77
CA SER A 79 -9.50 17.51 -2.67
C SER A 79 -9.35 18.18 -1.30
N TYR A 80 -8.99 17.43 -0.25
CA TYR A 80 -9.01 17.93 1.13
C TYR A 80 -7.61 17.92 1.74
N GLY A 81 -7.01 16.74 1.83
CA GLY A 81 -5.66 16.58 2.36
C GLY A 81 -5.48 17.12 3.79
N TYR A 82 -4.23 17.41 4.13
CA TYR A 82 -3.84 18.03 5.40
C TYR A 82 -4.32 19.49 5.51
N ASP A 83 -4.43 20.19 4.38
CA ASP A 83 -4.91 21.57 4.28
C ASP A 83 -6.34 21.74 4.81
N TYR A 84 -7.15 20.70 4.70
CA TYR A 84 -8.49 20.71 5.29
C TYR A 84 -8.41 20.84 6.81
N PHE A 85 -7.61 20.01 7.47
CA PHE A 85 -7.48 20.03 8.93
C PHE A 85 -6.82 21.31 9.43
N GLU A 86 -5.85 21.84 8.70
CA GLU A 86 -5.24 23.12 9.06
C GLU A 86 -6.29 24.24 9.04
N ARG A 87 -7.10 24.32 7.98
CA ARG A 87 -8.14 25.35 7.87
C ARG A 87 -9.29 25.15 8.86
N HIS A 88 -9.75 23.93 9.07
CA HIS A 88 -10.93 23.66 9.88
C HIS A 88 -10.58 23.52 11.36
N TRP A 89 -9.64 22.64 11.71
CA TRP A 89 -9.35 22.35 13.11
C TRP A 89 -8.49 23.43 13.76
N LYS A 90 -7.37 23.80 13.13
CA LYS A 90 -6.47 24.81 13.69
C LYS A 90 -7.08 26.21 13.61
N ASN A 91 -7.65 26.62 12.47
CA ASN A 91 -8.14 28.00 12.31
C ASN A 91 -9.62 28.18 12.67
N ALA A 92 -10.56 27.41 12.12
CA ALA A 92 -11.99 27.65 12.34
C ALA A 92 -12.48 27.18 13.72
N MET A 93 -11.96 26.05 14.21
CA MET A 93 -12.36 25.44 15.48
C MET A 93 -11.46 25.83 16.65
N ASP A 94 -10.33 26.51 16.39
CA ASP A 94 -9.33 26.89 17.40
C ASP A 94 -8.78 25.69 18.21
N ARG A 95 -8.47 24.60 17.50
CA ARG A 95 -7.92 23.35 18.05
C ARG A 95 -6.57 23.01 17.39
N PRO A 96 -5.52 23.81 17.60
CA PRO A 96 -4.21 23.56 17.00
C PRO A 96 -3.59 22.22 17.44
N GLN A 97 -3.84 21.79 18.68
CA GLN A 97 -3.34 20.50 19.18
C GLN A 97 -3.93 19.32 18.40
N TRP A 98 -5.22 19.37 18.06
CA TRP A 98 -5.87 18.28 17.32
C TRP A 98 -5.27 18.11 15.92
N TYR A 99 -4.84 19.20 15.29
CA TYR A 99 -4.12 19.14 14.01
C TYR A 99 -2.77 18.42 14.17
N SER A 100 -1.99 18.76 15.21
CA SER A 100 -0.71 18.09 15.51
C SER A 100 -0.91 16.60 15.81
N ASP A 101 -1.92 16.26 16.62
CA ASP A 101 -2.26 14.87 16.96
C ASP A 101 -2.71 14.10 15.72
N MET A 102 -3.43 14.75 14.82
CA MET A 102 -3.83 14.16 13.54
C MET A 102 -2.62 13.85 12.66
N GLN A 103 -1.69 14.79 12.50
CA GLN A 103 -0.46 14.56 11.73
C GLN A 103 0.34 13.38 12.28
N SER A 104 0.46 13.32 13.60
CA SER A 104 1.18 12.25 14.30
C SER A 104 0.48 10.89 14.08
N ALA A 105 -0.84 10.84 14.28
CA ALA A 105 -1.62 9.62 14.12
C ALA A 105 -1.60 9.07 12.68
N VAL A 106 -1.71 9.94 11.67
CA VAL A 106 -1.66 9.52 10.26
C VAL A 106 -0.22 9.12 9.86
N GLY A 107 0.79 9.84 10.35
CA GLY A 107 2.20 9.48 10.13
C GLY A 107 2.54 8.11 10.71
N SER A 108 2.21 7.87 11.98
CA SER A 108 2.44 6.57 12.62
C SER A 108 1.70 5.42 11.93
N LEU A 109 0.47 5.67 11.46
CA LEU A 109 -0.26 4.67 10.68
C LEU A 109 0.48 4.35 9.38
N PHE A 110 0.95 5.36 8.66
CA PHE A 110 1.69 5.16 7.41
C PHE A 110 2.99 4.39 7.64
N ASP A 111 3.77 4.75 8.67
CA ASP A 111 5.01 4.06 9.02
C ASP A 111 4.75 2.58 9.37
N GLU A 112 3.65 2.28 10.04
CA GLU A 112 3.23 0.90 10.31
C GLU A 112 2.98 0.13 9.01
N TYR A 113 2.24 0.71 8.07
CA TYR A 113 1.98 0.09 6.76
C TYR A 113 3.25 -0.12 5.94
N VAL A 114 4.19 0.83 5.97
CA VAL A 114 5.48 0.69 5.27
C VAL A 114 6.26 -0.51 5.81
N ARG A 115 6.39 -0.62 7.14
CA ARG A 115 7.07 -1.76 7.77
C ARG A 115 6.38 -3.09 7.45
N GLN A 116 5.05 -3.12 7.44
CA GLN A 116 4.30 -4.32 7.08
C GLN A 116 4.58 -4.74 5.63
N ALA A 117 4.56 -3.79 4.70
CA ALA A 117 4.85 -4.05 3.29
C ALA A 117 6.29 -4.55 3.06
N GLU A 118 7.28 -4.04 3.81
CA GLU A 118 8.65 -4.53 3.77
C GLU A 118 8.77 -5.99 4.24
N VAL A 119 8.09 -6.33 5.35
CA VAL A 119 8.05 -7.70 5.88
C VAL A 119 7.40 -8.67 4.90
N GLU A 120 6.28 -8.28 4.29
CA GLU A 120 5.61 -9.08 3.27
C GLU A 120 6.51 -9.28 2.04
N THR A 121 7.22 -8.23 1.60
CA THR A 121 8.15 -8.32 0.47
C THR A 121 9.32 -9.26 0.77
N GLN A 122 9.88 -9.22 1.99
CA GLN A 122 10.96 -10.12 2.42
C GLN A 122 10.48 -11.57 2.54
N ALA A 123 9.28 -11.79 3.07
CA ALA A 123 8.68 -13.12 3.15
C ALA A 123 8.42 -13.69 1.74
N GLN A 124 7.93 -12.87 0.81
CA GLN A 124 7.72 -13.27 -0.58
C GLN A 124 9.05 -13.59 -1.28
N ALA A 125 10.11 -12.83 -1.01
CA ALA A 125 11.44 -13.08 -1.56
C ALA A 125 12.06 -14.37 -1.02
N GLY A 126 11.96 -14.65 0.28
CA GLY A 126 12.44 -15.90 0.88
C GLY A 126 11.76 -17.14 0.31
N LEU A 127 10.45 -17.06 0.03
CA LEU A 127 9.71 -18.15 -0.63
C LEU A 127 10.20 -18.42 -2.07
N LEU A 128 10.60 -17.37 -2.80
CA LEU A 128 11.15 -17.51 -4.15
C LEU A 128 12.57 -18.07 -4.15
N GLU A 129 13.37 -17.75 -3.12
CA GLU A 129 14.70 -18.34 -2.90
C GLU A 129 14.57 -19.83 -2.55
N ASP A 130 13.65 -20.21 -1.65
CA ASP A 130 13.37 -21.60 -1.30
C ASP A 130 12.87 -22.42 -2.52
N GLU A 131 12.01 -21.84 -3.37
CA GLU A 131 11.53 -22.47 -4.61
C GLU A 131 12.67 -22.62 -5.64
N ALA A 132 13.55 -21.64 -5.77
CA ALA A 132 14.70 -21.70 -6.65
C ALA A 132 15.70 -22.79 -6.22
N ASP A 133 15.94 -22.92 -4.91
CA ASP A 133 16.81 -23.96 -4.33
C ASP A 133 16.20 -25.37 -4.53
N GLU A 134 14.89 -25.54 -4.38
CA GLU A 134 14.21 -26.81 -4.70
C GLU A 134 14.31 -27.18 -6.19
N ILE A 135 14.14 -26.20 -7.08
CA ILE A 135 14.28 -26.41 -8.53
C ILE A 135 15.74 -26.75 -8.89
N GLU A 136 16.73 -26.09 -8.28
CA GLU A 136 18.15 -26.43 -8.50
C GLU A 136 18.46 -27.85 -8.02
N ALA A 137 17.94 -28.24 -6.85
CA ALA A 137 18.10 -29.58 -6.31
C ALA A 137 17.52 -30.67 -7.23
N ASP A 138 16.33 -30.45 -7.81
CA ASP A 138 15.69 -31.39 -8.74
C ASP A 138 16.45 -31.48 -10.09
N VAL A 139 16.94 -30.35 -10.61
CA VAL A 139 17.76 -30.31 -11.85
C VAL A 139 19.07 -31.06 -11.68
N ASN A 140 19.69 -30.98 -10.50
CA ASN A 140 20.93 -31.68 -10.20
C ASN A 140 20.73 -33.19 -10.06
N ASP A 141 19.61 -33.64 -9.47
CA ASP A 141 19.25 -35.06 -9.39
C ASP A 141 18.95 -35.65 -10.78
N TYR A 142 18.23 -34.91 -11.63
CA TYR A 142 18.00 -35.29 -13.03
C TYR A 142 19.31 -35.42 -13.84
N SER A 143 20.25 -34.50 -13.63
CA SER A 143 21.57 -34.51 -14.30
C SER A 143 22.49 -35.67 -13.85
N SER A 144 22.29 -36.22 -12.66
CA SER A 144 23.00 -37.39 -12.14
C SER A 144 22.61 -38.68 -12.88
N PHE A 145 21.37 -38.77 -13.35
CA PHE A 145 20.87 -39.97 -14.05
C PHE A 145 21.59 -40.23 -15.38
N GLY A 146 21.99 -39.17 -16.10
CA GLY A 146 22.71 -39.26 -17.38
C GLY A 146 24.18 -39.69 -17.27
N LYS A 147 24.80 -39.58 -16.09
CA LYS A 147 26.22 -39.91 -15.89
C LYS A 147 26.49 -41.41 -15.67
N ARG A 148 25.45 -42.25 -15.62
CA ARG A 148 25.58 -43.71 -15.40
C ARG A 148 25.66 -44.58 -16.67
N HIS A 149 25.64 -43.99 -17.86
CA HIS A 149 25.92 -44.74 -19.09
C HIS A 149 27.44 -44.80 -19.38
N GLY A 150 28.06 -45.82 -18.79
CA GLY A 150 29.19 -46.60 -19.30
C GLY A 150 30.33 -45.90 -20.05
N GLN A 151 31.49 -45.84 -19.40
CA GLN A 151 32.80 -45.85 -20.08
C GLN A 151 32.95 -47.15 -20.89
N PHE A 152 32.44 -47.19 -22.12
CA PHE A 152 32.82 -48.21 -23.09
C PHE A 152 33.97 -47.65 -23.91
N THR A 153 35.21 -47.97 -23.51
CA THR A 153 36.39 -47.64 -24.31
C THR A 153 36.51 -48.67 -25.43
N PRO A 154 36.49 -48.29 -26.72
CA PRO A 154 36.89 -49.20 -27.76
C PRO A 154 38.43 -49.26 -27.75
N LYS A 155 39.00 -50.43 -27.47
CA LYS A 155 40.41 -50.70 -27.78
C LYS A 155 40.55 -50.75 -29.30
N ILE A 156 40.99 -49.67 -29.93
CA ILE A 156 41.49 -49.70 -31.31
C ILE A 156 43.02 -49.78 -31.24
N SER A 157 43.52 -51.00 -31.13
CA SER A 157 44.90 -51.32 -31.49
C SER A 157 44.92 -51.85 -32.92
N THR A 158 45.90 -51.40 -33.69
CA THR A 158 46.31 -51.85 -35.04
C THR A 158 45.64 -51.09 -36.18
N LEU A 159 46.35 -50.05 -36.67
CA LEU A 159 46.77 -49.87 -38.07
C LEU A 159 47.24 -48.42 -38.30
N GLN A 160 48.37 -48.04 -37.69
CA GLN A 160 49.11 -46.82 -38.05
C GLN A 160 50.50 -47.21 -38.56
N THR A 161 50.57 -47.76 -39.77
CA THR A 161 51.85 -48.02 -40.46
C THR A 161 51.85 -47.62 -41.94
N LEU A 162 50.86 -46.88 -42.44
CA LEU A 162 50.85 -46.42 -43.84
C LEU A 162 50.31 -44.99 -43.99
N LEU A 163 50.96 -44.02 -43.35
CA LEU A 163 50.79 -42.60 -43.65
C LEU A 163 52.15 -41.88 -43.73
N ASN A 164 53.16 -42.57 -44.30
CA ASN A 164 54.31 -41.93 -44.93
C ASN A 164 54.18 -42.20 -46.43
N GLY A 165 53.61 -41.25 -47.15
CA GLY A 165 53.51 -41.34 -48.60
C GLY A 165 52.43 -40.45 -49.20
N GLY A 166 52.82 -39.24 -49.60
CA GLY A 166 52.34 -38.72 -50.87
C GLY A 166 51.44 -37.49 -50.83
N THR A 167 52.05 -36.39 -51.26
CA THR A 167 51.58 -35.42 -52.25
C THR A 167 50.62 -34.31 -51.85
N ASP A 168 51.19 -33.11 -52.00
CA ASP A 168 50.64 -31.76 -51.99
C ASP A 168 49.37 -31.58 -52.82
N ILE A 169 48.38 -30.86 -52.26
CA ILE A 169 47.39 -30.13 -53.07
C ILE A 169 47.21 -28.73 -52.47
N ASN A 170 47.60 -27.75 -53.28
CA ASN A 170 47.57 -26.32 -53.05
C ASN A 170 46.17 -25.76 -53.42
N TRP A 171 45.50 -25.12 -52.46
CA TRP A 171 44.21 -24.45 -52.68
C TRP A 171 44.42 -22.93 -52.70
N ASN A 172 44.66 -22.35 -53.89
CA ASN A 172 44.45 -20.93 -54.11
C ASN A 172 44.30 -20.57 -55.60
N GLN A 173 43.05 -20.50 -56.06
CA GLN A 173 42.54 -19.86 -57.29
C GLN A 173 41.00 -19.91 -57.14
N THR A 174 40.18 -18.87 -57.31
CA THR A 174 40.31 -17.60 -58.05
C THR A 174 39.22 -16.64 -57.55
N SER A 175 39.55 -15.35 -57.34
CA SER A 175 38.57 -14.26 -57.34
C SER A 175 38.08 -13.99 -58.76
N GLN A 176 36.78 -13.79 -58.94
CA GLN A 176 36.19 -12.73 -59.79
C GLN A 176 34.86 -12.31 -59.15
#